data_AF-A0A1V5KDM0-F1
#
_entry.id   AF-A0A1V5KDM0-F1
#
_cell.length_a   1.000
_cell.length_b   1.000
_cell.length_c   1.000
_cell.angle_alpha   90.00
_cell.angle_beta   90.00
_cell.angle_gamma   90.00
#
_symmetry.space_group_name_H-M   'P 1'
#
loop_
_entity.id
_entity.type
_entity.pdbx_description
1 polymer ?
#
loop_
_entity_poly.entity_id
_entity_poly.type
_entity_poly.pdbx_seq_one_letter_code
_entity_poly.pdbx_strand_id
1 'polypeptide(L)'
;MANTDTVADPTATSFFESLLELFRQAHNPDLCQAQNILLRRLALQGDVVGSRVPAPQNITEIGGYLNMLREFKQEEMLAQVLAGILGVAGPNPPLGWTSSRPPLRMVPLTNDRPEGASQSAIPLWFMVRSDFYVALQQGRNRLHEQGCVLPLSAAGRRLPPASSLGPSPTDLLPYLGRCLELVPAAALNDPAADLLALVRPAGTTEAFRIAARVLAPGSVSVPAADWDAQKCDSSSCRVVQITGGQFVPVAPILASAGFYSPTPLPEPVTILSTEWTRLTNCTGLIRGKTKLGDELEQLYDTAEIGASVFATMLNWLWDGSTFVKP
;
A
#
# COMPACT_ATOMS: atom_id res chain seq x y z
N MET A 1 -33.27 -25.52 -57.83
CA MET A 1 -33.29 -24.09 -57.45
C MET A 1 -34.29 -23.91 -56.34
N ALA A 2 -33.83 -23.78 -55.09
CA ALA A 2 -34.62 -23.28 -53.98
C ALA A 2 -33.63 -22.56 -53.05
N ASN A 3 -33.74 -21.24 -53.02
CA ASN A 3 -32.95 -20.32 -52.22
C ASN A 3 -33.65 -20.21 -50.86
N THR A 4 -32.96 -20.52 -49.76
CA THR A 4 -33.46 -20.27 -48.39
C THR A 4 -32.58 -19.22 -47.76
N ASP A 5 -33.02 -17.96 -47.86
CA ASP A 5 -32.49 -16.84 -47.08
C ASP A 5 -32.78 -17.08 -45.60
N THR A 6 -31.73 -17.35 -44.83
CA THR A 6 -31.76 -17.29 -43.37
C THR A 6 -31.79 -15.82 -42.95
N VAL A 7 -32.96 -15.36 -42.51
CA VAL A 7 -33.13 -14.06 -41.85
C VAL A 7 -32.31 -14.08 -40.56
N ALA A 8 -31.16 -13.42 -40.55
CA ALA A 8 -30.38 -13.17 -39.34
C ALA A 8 -31.16 -12.17 -38.46
N ASP A 9 -31.45 -12.58 -37.23
CA ASP A 9 -32.16 -11.79 -36.23
C ASP A 9 -31.32 -10.56 -35.81
N PRO A 10 -31.74 -9.31 -36.15
CA PRO A 10 -30.96 -8.09 -35.93
C PRO A 10 -30.92 -7.64 -34.46
N THR A 11 -31.60 -8.35 -33.56
CA THR A 11 -31.69 -8.00 -32.13
C THR A 11 -30.54 -8.57 -31.29
N ALA A 12 -29.93 -9.68 -31.70
CA ALA A 12 -28.81 -10.30 -30.99
C ALA A 12 -27.47 -9.55 -31.20
N THR A 13 -27.29 -8.96 -32.38
CA THR A 13 -26.10 -8.19 -32.76
C THR A 13 -26.07 -6.80 -32.12
N SER A 14 -27.23 -6.15 -31.97
CA SER A 14 -27.32 -4.81 -31.35
C SER A 14 -27.05 -4.83 -29.85
N PHE A 15 -27.42 -5.90 -29.14
CA PHE A 15 -27.09 -6.08 -27.72
C PHE A 15 -25.58 -6.25 -27.51
N PHE A 16 -24.90 -7.01 -28.37
CA PHE A 16 -23.47 -7.25 -28.27
C PHE A 16 -22.65 -5.98 -28.57
N GLU A 17 -23.07 -5.18 -29.56
CA GLU A 17 -22.43 -3.90 -29.88
C GLU A 17 -22.64 -2.85 -28.78
N SER A 18 -23.84 -2.77 -28.19
CA SER A 18 -24.09 -1.87 -27.05
C SER A 18 -23.36 -2.30 -25.77
N LEU A 19 -23.16 -3.60 -25.56
CA LEU A 19 -22.28 -4.11 -24.49
C LEU A 19 -20.82 -3.73 -24.74
N LEU A 20 -20.34 -3.82 -25.99
CA LEU A 20 -18.99 -3.41 -26.40
C LEU A 20 -18.76 -1.90 -26.26
N GLU A 21 -19.76 -1.06 -26.53
CA GLU A 21 -19.69 0.37 -26.25
C GLU A 21 -19.66 0.68 -24.76
N LEU A 22 -20.43 -0.07 -23.95
CA LEU A 22 -20.39 0.04 -22.49
C LEU A 22 -19.03 -0.38 -21.91
N PHE A 23 -18.38 -1.39 -22.52
CA PHE A 23 -16.99 -1.76 -22.20
C PHE A 23 -15.98 -0.64 -22.50
N ARG A 24 -16.21 0.19 -23.53
CA ARG A 24 -15.33 1.31 -23.89
C ARG A 24 -15.49 2.53 -22.97
N GLN A 25 -16.64 2.70 -22.32
CA GLN A 25 -16.94 3.83 -21.41
C GLN A 25 -16.61 3.59 -19.92
N ALA A 26 -16.05 2.43 -19.57
CA ALA A 26 -15.83 1.98 -18.18
C ALA A 26 -14.64 2.66 -17.45
N HIS A 27 -14.57 4.00 -17.46
CA HIS A 27 -13.69 4.77 -16.57
C HIS A 27 -14.43 5.39 -15.38
N ASN A 28 -15.74 5.13 -15.24
CA ASN A 28 -16.55 5.57 -14.11
C ASN A 28 -16.65 4.45 -13.05
N PRO A 29 -16.28 4.68 -11.76
CA PRO A 29 -16.30 3.67 -10.72
C PRO A 29 -17.67 2.99 -10.51
N ASP A 30 -18.77 3.72 -10.72
CA ASP A 30 -20.13 3.17 -10.57
C ASP A 30 -20.49 2.16 -11.67
N LEU A 31 -19.98 2.38 -12.90
CA LEU A 31 -20.18 1.48 -14.04
C LEU A 31 -19.35 0.20 -13.91
N CYS A 32 -18.14 0.28 -13.34
CA CYS A 32 -17.35 -0.91 -13.01
C CYS A 32 -18.05 -1.78 -11.95
N GLN A 33 -18.74 -1.16 -10.99
CA GLN A 33 -19.54 -1.89 -10.01
C GLN A 33 -20.73 -2.59 -10.67
N ALA A 34 -21.47 -1.88 -11.54
CA ALA A 34 -22.58 -2.47 -12.31
C ALA A 34 -22.12 -3.60 -13.23
N GLN A 35 -20.96 -3.45 -13.89
CA GLN A 35 -20.36 -4.47 -14.73
C GLN A 35 -19.94 -5.70 -13.94
N ASN A 36 -19.32 -5.53 -12.76
CA ASN A 36 -19.02 -6.63 -11.88
C ASN A 36 -20.30 -7.34 -11.40
N ILE A 37 -21.39 -6.60 -11.14
CA ILE A 37 -22.69 -7.20 -10.80
C ILE A 37 -23.27 -7.99 -11.98
N LEU A 38 -23.13 -7.50 -13.22
CA LEU A 38 -23.59 -8.19 -14.42
C LEU A 38 -22.75 -9.43 -14.73
N LEU A 39 -21.41 -9.33 -14.68
CA LEU A 39 -20.50 -10.48 -14.79
C LEU A 39 -20.75 -11.50 -13.67
N ARG A 40 -21.07 -11.02 -12.45
CA ARG A 40 -21.46 -11.85 -11.30
C ARG A 40 -22.77 -12.59 -11.54
N ARG A 41 -23.77 -11.96 -12.16
CA ARG A 41 -25.03 -12.65 -12.54
C ARG A 41 -24.80 -13.63 -13.66
N LEU A 42 -23.99 -13.28 -14.66
CA LEU A 42 -23.65 -14.15 -15.78
C LEU A 42 -22.84 -15.38 -15.32
N ALA A 43 -21.95 -15.24 -14.34
CA ALA A 43 -21.21 -16.35 -13.74
C ALA A 43 -22.11 -17.27 -12.89
N LEU A 44 -23.05 -16.71 -12.12
CA LEU A 44 -23.99 -17.49 -11.31
C LEU A 44 -25.12 -18.13 -12.13
N GLN A 45 -25.54 -17.51 -13.23
CA GLN A 45 -26.54 -18.05 -14.16
C GLN A 45 -25.92 -18.94 -15.24
N GLY A 46 -24.61 -18.83 -15.49
CA GLY A 46 -23.88 -19.63 -16.49
C GLY A 46 -23.61 -21.06 -16.04
N ASP A 47 -23.64 -21.34 -14.75
CA ASP A 47 -23.48 -22.68 -14.17
C ASP A 47 -24.77 -23.16 -13.50
N VAL A 48 -25.84 -23.32 -14.29
CA VAL A 48 -27.02 -24.07 -13.85
C VAL A 48 -26.71 -25.56 -13.93
N VAL A 49 -25.85 -26.06 -13.04
CA VAL A 49 -25.95 -27.47 -12.66
C VAL A 49 -27.28 -27.59 -11.95
N GLY A 50 -28.21 -28.38 -12.52
CA GLY A 50 -29.49 -28.66 -11.89
C GLY A 50 -29.29 -29.02 -10.43
N SER A 51 -30.05 -28.38 -9.54
CA SER A 51 -30.00 -28.63 -8.10
C SER A 51 -29.95 -30.13 -7.82
N ARG A 52 -28.90 -30.58 -7.11
CA ARG A 52 -28.81 -31.97 -6.60
C ARG A 52 -29.83 -32.23 -5.48
N VAL A 53 -30.48 -31.18 -4.99
CA VAL A 53 -31.58 -31.26 -4.04
C VAL A 53 -32.87 -31.40 -4.84
N PRO A 54 -33.64 -32.49 -4.65
CA PRO A 54 -34.94 -32.66 -5.29
C PRO A 54 -35.86 -31.49 -4.94
N ALA A 55 -36.74 -31.14 -5.88
CA ALA A 55 -37.72 -30.09 -5.64
C ALA A 55 -38.55 -30.43 -4.39
N PRO A 56 -38.77 -29.46 -3.47
CA PRO A 56 -39.55 -29.69 -2.27
C PRO A 56 -40.96 -30.15 -2.67
N GLN A 57 -41.43 -31.24 -2.06
CA GLN A 57 -42.70 -31.86 -2.44
C GLN A 57 -43.89 -31.16 -1.77
N ASN A 58 -43.65 -30.49 -0.63
CA ASN A 58 -44.69 -29.83 0.17
C ASN A 58 -44.23 -28.50 0.81
N ILE A 59 -45.19 -27.60 1.06
CA ILE A 59 -44.97 -26.30 1.72
C ILE A 59 -44.40 -26.47 3.16
N THR A 60 -44.69 -27.60 3.80
CA THR A 60 -44.19 -27.95 5.14
C THR A 60 -42.70 -28.21 5.18
N GLU A 61 -42.10 -28.76 4.13
CA GLU A 61 -40.65 -29.04 4.05
C GLU A 61 -39.85 -27.73 3.94
N ILE A 62 -40.36 -26.78 3.14
CA ILE A 62 -39.78 -25.43 3.01
C ILE A 62 -39.82 -24.71 4.36
N GLY A 63 -40.93 -24.81 5.09
CA GLY A 63 -41.06 -24.27 6.44
C GLY A 63 -40.05 -24.85 7.44
N GLY A 64 -39.73 -26.15 7.32
CA GLY A 64 -38.71 -26.83 8.12
C GLY A 64 -37.31 -26.25 7.90
N TYR A 65 -36.90 -26.04 6.65
CA TYR A 65 -35.60 -25.42 6.34
C TYR A 65 -35.52 -23.98 6.85
N LEU A 66 -36.57 -23.18 6.69
CA LEU A 66 -36.59 -21.79 7.19
C LEU A 66 -36.49 -21.73 8.72
N ASN A 67 -37.17 -22.65 9.42
CA ASN A 67 -37.08 -22.75 10.88
C ASN A 67 -35.69 -23.19 11.33
N MET A 68 -35.08 -24.16 10.65
CA MET A 68 -33.71 -24.61 10.91
C MET A 68 -32.69 -23.47 10.73
N LEU A 69 -32.81 -22.68 9.66
CA LEU A 69 -31.93 -21.52 9.43
C LEU A 69 -32.09 -20.44 10.51
N ARG A 70 -33.31 -20.23 10.98
CA ARG A 70 -33.62 -19.31 12.08
C ARG A 70 -33.06 -19.82 13.41
N GLU A 71 -33.14 -21.12 13.67
CA GLU A 71 -32.60 -21.77 14.87
C GLU A 71 -31.07 -21.71 14.92
N PHE A 72 -30.40 -21.87 13.78
CA PHE A 72 -28.94 -21.69 13.66
C PHE A 72 -28.48 -20.23 13.59
N LYS A 73 -29.37 -19.25 13.74
CA LYS A 73 -29.07 -17.80 13.65
C LYS A 73 -28.37 -17.39 12.35
N GLN A 74 -28.61 -18.11 11.25
CA GLN A 74 -28.02 -17.81 9.94
C GLN A 74 -28.94 -16.85 9.17
N GLU A 75 -29.10 -15.63 9.70
CA GLU A 75 -30.06 -14.63 9.20
C GLU A 75 -29.80 -14.23 7.74
N GLU A 76 -28.53 -14.12 7.35
CA GLU A 76 -28.13 -13.82 5.98
C GLU A 76 -28.52 -14.94 4.99
N MET A 77 -28.46 -16.21 5.44
CA MET A 77 -28.79 -17.37 4.58
C MET A 77 -30.28 -17.51 4.42
N LEU A 78 -31.02 -17.23 5.49
CA LEU A 78 -32.46 -17.08 5.44
C LEU A 78 -32.89 -15.95 4.51
N ALA A 79 -32.24 -14.78 4.55
CA ALA A 79 -32.53 -13.67 3.64
C ALA A 79 -32.25 -14.02 2.17
N GLN A 80 -31.15 -14.74 1.90
CA GLN A 80 -30.81 -15.23 0.56
C GLN A 80 -31.83 -16.25 0.02
N VAL A 81 -32.24 -17.21 0.85
CA VAL A 81 -33.23 -18.23 0.49
C VAL A 81 -34.60 -17.59 0.24
N LEU A 82 -35.04 -16.67 1.11
CA LEU A 82 -36.29 -15.95 0.93
C LEU A 82 -36.29 -15.10 -0.35
N ALA A 83 -35.18 -14.44 -0.65
CA ALA A 83 -35.05 -13.66 -1.88
C ALA A 83 -35.10 -14.55 -3.13
N GLY A 84 -34.45 -15.72 -3.09
CA GLY A 84 -34.53 -16.74 -4.14
C GLY A 84 -35.95 -17.28 -4.36
N ILE A 85 -36.69 -17.53 -3.28
CA ILE A 85 -38.11 -17.97 -3.34
C ILE A 85 -39.02 -16.89 -3.94
N LEU A 86 -38.80 -15.63 -3.55
CA LEU A 86 -39.62 -14.49 -4.00
C LEU A 86 -39.20 -13.95 -5.37
N GLY A 87 -38.15 -14.52 -5.99
CA GLY A 87 -37.62 -14.04 -7.27
C GLY A 87 -37.06 -12.61 -7.20
N VAL A 88 -36.79 -12.11 -6.01
CA VAL A 88 -36.20 -10.78 -5.78
C VAL A 88 -34.69 -10.89 -5.61
N ALA A 89 -33.98 -9.81 -5.90
CA ALA A 89 -32.54 -9.79 -5.70
C ALA A 89 -32.20 -10.10 -4.23
N GLY A 90 -31.31 -11.07 -4.02
CA GLY A 90 -30.79 -11.43 -2.70
C GLY A 90 -30.02 -10.29 -2.02
N PRO A 91 -29.71 -10.43 -0.72
CA PRO A 91 -28.89 -9.46 -0.01
C PRO A 91 -27.57 -9.22 -0.77
N ASN A 92 -27.17 -7.95 -0.86
CA ASN A 92 -25.93 -7.53 -1.50
C ASN A 92 -24.96 -7.04 -0.40
N PRO A 93 -23.80 -7.69 -0.21
CA PRO A 93 -23.27 -8.80 -0.99
C PRO A 93 -23.88 -10.18 -0.63
N PRO A 94 -24.07 -11.10 -1.61
CA PRO A 94 -24.42 -12.49 -1.35
C PRO A 94 -23.40 -13.19 -0.45
N LEU A 95 -23.91 -14.13 0.32
CA LEU A 95 -23.15 -14.97 1.24
C LEU A 95 -21.93 -15.63 0.59
N GLY A 96 -20.79 -15.55 1.27
CA GLY A 96 -19.51 -16.10 0.81
C GLY A 96 -18.74 -15.20 -0.16
N TRP A 97 -19.28 -14.03 -0.52
CA TRP A 97 -18.64 -13.07 -1.43
C TRP A 97 -18.43 -11.71 -0.75
N THR A 98 -17.56 -11.67 0.25
CA THR A 98 -17.05 -10.41 0.81
C THR A 98 -15.97 -9.85 -0.11
N SER A 99 -16.36 -9.27 -1.26
CA SER A 99 -15.43 -8.46 -2.06
C SER A 99 -15.30 -7.07 -1.42
N SER A 100 -14.79 -7.03 -0.19
CA SER A 100 -14.40 -5.78 0.46
C SER A 100 -13.12 -5.33 -0.22
N ARG A 101 -13.26 -4.53 -1.30
CA ARG A 101 -12.09 -3.87 -1.88
C ARG A 101 -11.47 -3.00 -0.79
N PRO A 102 -10.18 -3.17 -0.45
CA PRO A 102 -9.56 -2.37 0.58
C PRO A 102 -9.66 -0.88 0.23
N PRO A 103 -9.95 0.00 1.21
CA PRO A 103 -10.12 1.43 0.98
C PRO A 103 -8.82 2.11 0.53
N LEU A 104 -7.66 1.58 0.95
CA LEU A 104 -6.34 2.07 0.58
C LEU A 104 -5.64 1.09 -0.36
N ARG A 105 -4.66 1.59 -1.11
CA ARG A 105 -3.81 0.78 -1.98
C ARG A 105 -2.40 1.33 -2.03
N MET A 106 -1.45 0.47 -2.39
CA MET A 106 -0.10 0.91 -2.74
C MET A 106 -0.10 1.52 -4.15
N VAL A 107 0.37 2.75 -4.26
CA VAL A 107 0.47 3.53 -5.50
C VAL A 107 1.94 3.68 -5.87
N PRO A 108 2.33 3.40 -7.13
CA PRO A 108 3.70 3.65 -7.58
C PRO A 108 3.93 5.16 -7.72
N LEU A 109 5.05 5.65 -7.18
CA LEU A 109 5.55 7.00 -7.38
C LEU A 109 6.91 6.95 -8.09
N THR A 110 7.09 7.79 -9.12
CA THR A 110 8.36 7.91 -9.86
C THR A 110 9.44 8.45 -8.94
N ASN A 111 10.61 7.82 -8.95
CA ASN A 111 11.72 8.18 -8.07
C ASN A 111 12.63 9.26 -8.67
N ASP A 112 13.35 9.99 -7.83
CA ASP A 112 14.40 10.91 -8.28
C ASP A 112 15.66 10.13 -8.62
N ARG A 113 16.09 10.15 -9.88
CA ARG A 113 17.28 9.43 -10.38
C ARG A 113 18.25 10.36 -11.10
N PRO A 114 18.90 11.29 -10.38
CA PRO A 114 19.91 12.15 -10.98
C PRO A 114 21.06 11.31 -11.54
N GLU A 115 21.75 11.87 -12.53
CA GLU A 115 22.97 11.25 -13.07
C GLU A 115 24.05 11.20 -11.99
N GLY A 116 24.74 10.05 -11.87
CA GLY A 116 25.78 9.86 -10.88
C GLY A 116 26.11 8.39 -10.61
N ALA A 117 27.13 8.14 -9.80
CA ALA A 117 27.60 6.79 -9.49
C ALA A 117 26.50 5.90 -8.87
N SER A 118 25.62 6.49 -8.07
CA SER A 118 24.53 5.79 -7.38
C SER A 118 23.27 5.58 -8.23
N GLN A 119 23.21 6.12 -9.47
CA GLN A 119 22.00 6.12 -10.28
C GLN A 119 21.46 4.72 -10.56
N SER A 120 22.34 3.75 -10.81
CA SER A 120 21.98 2.34 -11.07
C SER A 120 21.37 1.64 -9.86
N ALA A 121 21.73 2.06 -8.64
CA ALA A 121 21.21 1.50 -7.39
C ALA A 121 19.85 2.08 -6.97
N ILE A 122 19.47 3.24 -7.53
CA ILE A 122 18.19 3.89 -7.22
C ILE A 122 17.08 3.25 -8.08
N PRO A 123 15.98 2.75 -7.48
CA PRO A 123 14.87 2.16 -8.24
C PRO A 123 14.12 3.22 -9.05
N LEU A 124 13.55 2.83 -10.19
CA LEU A 124 12.74 3.72 -11.07
C LEU A 124 11.48 4.26 -10.39
N TRP A 125 10.84 3.41 -9.61
CA TRP A 125 9.60 3.69 -8.91
C TRP A 125 9.66 3.01 -7.54
N PHE A 126 8.88 3.54 -6.60
CA PHE A 126 8.68 2.95 -5.29
C PHE A 126 7.21 3.02 -4.93
N MET A 127 6.78 2.16 -4.01
CA MET A 127 5.37 2.02 -3.66
C MET A 127 5.06 2.79 -2.38
N VAL A 128 4.00 3.58 -2.39
CA VAL A 128 3.54 4.38 -1.24
C VAL A 128 2.06 4.13 -1.01
N ARG A 129 1.61 4.14 0.24
CA ARG A 129 0.18 4.05 0.54
C ARG A 129 -0.56 5.28 0.01
N SER A 130 -1.74 5.06 -0.56
CA SER A 130 -2.49 6.09 -1.31
C SER A 130 -2.83 7.35 -0.52
N ASP A 131 -2.98 7.25 0.80
CA ASP A 131 -3.24 8.37 1.71
C ASP A 131 -2.01 9.30 1.88
N PHE A 132 -0.80 8.75 1.82
CA PHE A 132 0.44 9.53 1.96
C PHE A 132 0.94 10.12 0.64
N TYR A 133 0.38 9.69 -0.49
CA TYR A 133 0.85 10.07 -1.82
C TYR A 133 0.98 11.58 -2.01
N VAL A 134 -0.09 12.34 -1.73
CA VAL A 134 -0.15 13.79 -1.97
C VAL A 134 0.84 14.53 -1.07
N ALA A 135 0.86 14.19 0.22
CA ALA A 135 1.72 14.85 1.19
C ALA A 135 3.22 14.59 0.91
N LEU A 136 3.57 13.35 0.54
CA LEU A 136 4.94 13.01 0.15
C LEU A 136 5.37 13.73 -1.14
N GLN A 137 4.47 13.81 -2.14
CA GLN A 137 4.75 14.53 -3.37
C GLN A 137 5.00 16.02 -3.12
N GLN A 138 4.21 16.65 -2.25
CA GLN A 138 4.44 18.04 -1.84
C GLN A 138 5.77 18.21 -1.10
N GLY A 139 6.13 17.28 -0.20
CA GLY A 139 7.42 17.29 0.47
C GLY A 139 8.60 17.20 -0.50
N ARG A 140 8.51 16.35 -1.53
CA ARG A 140 9.52 16.25 -2.59
C ARG A 140 9.60 17.51 -3.43
N ASN A 141 8.48 18.11 -3.82
CA ASN A 141 8.47 19.35 -4.58
C ASN A 141 9.18 20.49 -3.81
N ARG A 142 9.01 20.57 -2.48
CA ARG A 142 9.75 21.55 -1.65
C ARG A 142 11.26 21.32 -1.65
N LEU A 143 11.72 20.07 -1.71
CA LEU A 143 13.14 19.75 -1.88
C LEU A 143 13.63 20.14 -3.27
N HIS A 144 12.82 19.90 -4.30
CA HIS A 144 13.14 20.28 -5.69
C HIS A 144 13.21 21.80 -5.86
N GLU A 145 12.34 22.56 -5.18
CA GLU A 145 12.40 24.03 -5.13
C GLU A 145 13.72 24.53 -4.54
N GLN A 146 14.36 23.75 -3.66
CA GLN A 146 15.69 24.05 -3.10
C GLN A 146 16.84 23.45 -3.93
N GLY A 147 16.54 22.78 -5.05
CA GLY A 147 17.54 22.17 -5.91
C GLY A 147 18.11 20.83 -5.41
N CYS A 148 17.47 20.25 -4.39
CA CYS A 148 17.80 18.94 -3.85
C CYS A 148 16.96 17.85 -4.52
N VAL A 149 17.43 16.61 -4.45
CA VAL A 149 16.69 15.42 -4.89
C VAL A 149 16.68 14.40 -3.77
N LEU A 150 15.61 13.59 -3.69
CA LEU A 150 15.42 12.63 -2.60
C LEU A 150 15.17 11.23 -3.16
N PRO A 151 16.23 10.42 -3.38
CA PRO A 151 16.06 9.04 -3.81
C PRO A 151 15.50 8.19 -2.67
N LEU A 152 14.32 7.63 -2.89
CA LEU A 152 13.61 6.80 -1.92
C LEU A 152 13.52 5.34 -2.39
N SER A 153 13.41 4.42 -1.45
CA SER A 153 13.10 3.03 -1.67
C SER A 153 11.99 2.61 -0.72
N ALA A 154 10.96 1.98 -1.28
CA ALA A 154 9.91 1.35 -0.50
C ALA A 154 9.37 0.19 -1.31
N ALA A 155 9.65 -1.02 -0.83
CA ALA A 155 9.03 -2.20 -1.40
C ALA A 155 7.60 -2.28 -0.87
N GLY A 156 6.60 -2.33 -1.76
CA GLY A 156 5.25 -2.74 -1.39
C GLY A 156 5.29 -4.20 -0.97
N ARG A 157 5.59 -4.46 0.30
CA ARG A 157 5.76 -5.81 0.82
C ARG A 157 4.40 -6.48 0.87
N ARG A 158 4.26 -7.62 0.18
CA ARG A 158 3.08 -8.47 0.31
C ARG A 158 3.06 -9.14 1.67
N LEU A 159 1.86 -9.49 2.15
CA LEU A 159 1.73 -10.25 3.39
C LEU A 159 2.44 -11.61 3.24
N PRO A 160 3.25 -12.01 4.23
CA PRO A 160 3.89 -13.32 4.23
C PRO A 160 2.82 -14.40 4.45
N PRO A 161 2.86 -15.51 3.67
CA PRO A 161 1.88 -16.58 3.81
C PRO A 161 2.03 -17.27 5.17
N ALA A 162 0.93 -17.76 5.74
CA ALA A 162 0.90 -18.45 7.03
C ALA A 162 1.79 -19.71 7.06
N SER A 163 2.06 -20.31 5.90
CA SER A 163 2.97 -21.46 5.72
C SER A 163 4.46 -21.08 5.68
N SER A 164 4.80 -19.81 5.90
CA SER A 164 6.19 -19.36 5.99
C SER A 164 6.92 -20.12 7.10
N LEU A 165 7.95 -20.88 6.73
CA LEU A 165 8.84 -21.59 7.66
C LEU A 165 9.79 -20.65 8.43
N GLY A 166 9.77 -19.34 8.13
CA GLY A 166 10.58 -18.33 8.80
C GLY A 166 9.93 -17.79 10.08
N PRO A 167 10.73 -17.17 10.99
CA PRO A 167 10.19 -16.50 12.16
C PRO A 167 9.22 -15.39 11.74
N SER A 168 8.14 -15.23 12.52
CA SER A 168 7.18 -14.17 12.29
C SER A 168 7.86 -12.80 12.27
N PRO A 169 7.50 -11.89 11.36
CA PRO A 169 8.12 -10.57 11.30
C PRO A 169 7.92 -9.79 12.59
N THR A 170 9.01 -9.27 13.17
CA THR A 170 8.95 -8.40 14.35
C THR A 170 8.54 -6.97 14.00
N ASP A 171 8.90 -6.51 12.80
CA ASP A 171 8.51 -5.18 12.30
C ASP A 171 7.36 -5.29 11.31
N LEU A 172 6.25 -4.66 11.69
CA LEU A 172 4.95 -4.77 11.02
C LEU A 172 4.65 -3.55 10.14
N LEU A 173 5.27 -2.40 10.43
CA LEU A 173 5.01 -1.15 9.70
C LEU A 173 5.35 -1.21 8.20
N PRO A 174 6.41 -1.92 7.75
CA PRO A 174 6.68 -2.08 6.32
C PRO A 174 5.56 -2.77 5.54
N TYR A 175 4.84 -3.71 6.17
CA TYR A 175 3.73 -4.41 5.54
C TYR A 175 2.47 -3.53 5.46
N LEU A 176 2.35 -2.52 6.32
CA LEU A 176 1.26 -1.54 6.30
C LEU A 176 1.52 -0.37 5.34
N GLY A 177 2.65 -0.37 4.62
CA GLY A 177 3.05 0.76 3.77
C GLY A 177 3.38 2.04 4.56
N ARG A 178 3.65 1.92 5.87
CA ARG A 178 3.98 3.01 6.79
C ARG A 178 5.49 3.21 6.97
N CYS A 179 6.30 2.49 6.21
CA CYS A 179 7.76 2.60 6.22
C CYS A 179 8.26 3.00 4.83
N LEU A 180 9.11 4.02 4.78
CA LEU A 180 9.89 4.41 3.62
C LEU A 180 11.38 4.32 3.99
N GLU A 181 12.22 4.03 3.03
CA GLU A 181 13.67 4.01 3.21
C GLU A 181 14.31 5.00 2.24
N LEU A 182 15.40 5.62 2.65
CA LEU A 182 16.28 6.36 1.74
C LEU A 182 17.20 5.37 1.06
N VAL A 183 17.59 5.63 -0.19
CA VAL A 183 18.52 4.74 -0.89
C VAL A 183 19.91 4.83 -0.23
N PRO A 184 20.41 3.78 0.45
CA PRO A 184 21.68 3.86 1.19
C PRO A 184 22.87 4.06 0.27
N ALA A 185 22.82 3.53 -0.95
CA ALA A 185 23.88 3.67 -1.94
C ALA A 185 24.09 5.12 -2.42
N ALA A 186 23.16 6.03 -2.12
CA ALA A 186 23.24 7.45 -2.45
C ALA A 186 23.91 8.30 -1.35
N ALA A 187 24.45 7.67 -0.30
CA ALA A 187 25.12 8.30 0.83
C ALA A 187 26.36 7.52 1.29
N LEU A 188 27.08 8.11 2.25
CA LEU A 188 28.20 7.53 3.03
C LEU A 188 29.51 7.24 2.28
N ASN A 189 29.55 7.25 0.95
CA ASN A 189 30.77 6.99 0.17
C ASN A 189 31.67 8.22 0.10
N ASP A 190 31.12 9.33 -0.37
CA ASP A 190 31.80 10.60 -0.47
C ASP A 190 30.82 11.74 -0.22
N PRO A 191 30.77 12.30 1.00
CA PRO A 191 29.70 13.22 1.38
C PRO A 191 29.75 14.55 0.61
N ALA A 192 30.85 14.87 -0.09
CA ALA A 192 30.93 16.00 -1.00
C ALA A 192 30.31 15.72 -2.38
N ALA A 193 30.30 14.46 -2.83
CA ALA A 193 29.81 14.02 -4.15
C ALA A 193 28.45 13.31 -4.11
N ASP A 194 28.08 12.77 -2.95
CA ASP A 194 26.86 12.00 -2.72
C ASP A 194 25.59 12.87 -2.74
N LEU A 195 24.45 12.25 -3.04
CA LEU A 195 23.15 12.95 -3.08
C LEU A 195 22.62 13.24 -1.67
N LEU A 196 22.88 12.31 -0.75
CA LEU A 196 22.47 12.35 0.63
C LEU A 196 23.71 12.28 1.52
N ALA A 197 23.68 12.99 2.64
CA ALA A 197 24.76 12.95 3.62
C ALA A 197 24.19 12.98 5.04
N LEU A 198 24.89 12.31 5.95
CA LEU A 198 24.66 12.44 7.39
C LEU A 198 25.55 13.57 7.89
N VAL A 199 24.93 14.70 8.25
CA VAL A 199 25.64 15.95 8.55
C VAL A 199 25.21 16.53 9.89
N ARG A 200 26.12 17.30 10.48
CA ARG A 200 25.85 18.22 11.59
C ARG A 200 26.63 19.52 11.35
N PRO A 201 26.22 20.67 11.94
CA PRO A 201 26.97 21.91 11.80
C PRO A 201 28.41 21.73 12.30
N ALA A 202 29.40 22.25 11.56
CA ALA A 202 30.81 22.06 11.89
C ALA A 202 31.15 22.57 13.29
N GLY A 203 31.95 21.80 14.03
CA GLY A 203 32.39 22.16 15.38
C GLY A 203 31.33 21.98 16.48
N THR A 204 30.18 21.38 16.16
CA THR A 204 29.15 21.05 17.15
C THR A 204 29.22 19.58 17.59
N THR A 205 28.68 19.30 18.78
CA THR A 205 28.47 17.95 19.31
C THR A 205 27.02 17.48 19.11
N GLU A 206 26.26 18.16 18.25
CA GLU A 206 24.90 17.77 17.93
C GLU A 206 24.84 16.40 17.26
N ALA A 207 23.71 15.72 17.41
CA ALA A 207 23.45 14.46 16.71
C ALA A 207 23.41 14.69 15.19
N PHE A 208 23.92 13.71 14.45
CA PHE A 208 23.87 13.73 12.98
C PHE A 208 22.43 13.74 12.49
N ARG A 209 22.21 14.46 11.40
CA ARG A 209 20.92 14.59 10.73
C ARG A 209 21.07 14.21 9.27
N ILE A 210 20.02 13.65 8.71
CA ILE A 210 19.96 13.35 7.28
C ILE A 210 19.72 14.64 6.52
N ALA A 211 20.62 14.97 5.59
CA ALA A 211 20.47 16.10 4.70
C ALA A 211 20.63 15.68 3.24
N ALA A 212 19.88 16.36 2.37
CA ALA A 212 20.03 16.26 0.92
C ALA A 212 20.96 17.37 0.43
N ARG A 213 21.85 17.03 -0.50
CA ARG A 213 22.76 17.98 -1.13
C ARG A 213 22.04 18.72 -2.26
N VAL A 214 22.28 20.01 -2.37
CA VAL A 214 21.83 20.83 -3.51
C VAL A 214 22.66 20.45 -4.74
N LEU A 215 22.02 20.00 -5.82
CA LEU A 215 22.69 19.62 -7.07
C LEU A 215 22.74 20.76 -8.08
N ALA A 216 21.68 21.55 -8.12
CA ALA A 216 21.52 22.70 -9.01
C ALA A 216 20.82 23.82 -8.24
N PRO A 217 21.07 25.10 -8.54
CA PRO A 217 20.38 26.20 -7.89
C PRO A 217 18.87 26.09 -8.13
N GLY A 218 18.10 25.95 -7.05
CA GLY A 218 16.63 25.96 -7.08
C GLY A 218 16.02 27.36 -7.05
N SER A 219 14.69 27.44 -6.98
CA SER A 219 13.95 28.69 -6.77
C SER A 219 14.17 29.26 -5.36
N VAL A 220 14.50 28.41 -4.39
CA VAL A 220 14.83 28.78 -3.01
C VAL A 220 16.34 28.63 -2.81
N SER A 221 17.02 29.73 -2.47
CA SER A 221 18.46 29.72 -2.23
C SER A 221 18.79 29.06 -0.89
N VAL A 222 19.78 28.16 -0.90
CA VAL A 222 20.33 27.51 0.29
C VAL A 222 21.72 28.09 0.55
N PRO A 223 21.95 28.73 1.71
CA PRO A 223 23.26 29.30 2.02
C PRO A 223 24.31 28.19 2.16
N ALA A 224 25.50 28.44 1.65
CA ALA A 224 26.67 27.61 1.91
C ALA A 224 27.05 27.72 3.39
N ALA A 225 27.33 26.58 4.04
CA ALA A 225 27.78 26.52 5.42
C ALA A 225 28.81 25.40 5.61
N ASP A 226 29.52 25.43 6.73
CA ASP A 226 30.48 24.39 7.06
C ASP A 226 29.80 23.26 7.84
N TRP A 227 30.02 22.01 7.39
CA TRP A 227 29.37 20.82 7.92
C TRP A 227 30.39 19.74 8.28
N ASP A 228 30.14 19.05 9.39
CA ASP A 228 30.77 17.77 9.68
C ASP A 228 29.89 16.66 9.08
N ALA A 229 30.41 15.87 8.15
CA ALA A 229 29.70 14.78 7.49
C ALA A 229 30.32 13.41 7.78
N GLN A 230 29.50 12.36 7.83
CA GLN A 230 30.02 11.00 7.96
C GLN A 230 30.39 10.38 6.61
N LYS A 231 31.59 9.80 6.57
CA LYS A 231 32.10 8.99 5.47
C LYS A 231 32.42 7.60 6.01
N CYS A 232 31.88 6.57 5.38
CA CYS A 232 32.05 5.19 5.79
C CYS A 232 32.76 4.37 4.71
N ASP A 233 33.53 3.40 5.16
CA ASP A 233 34.05 2.31 4.35
C ASP A 233 33.42 0.97 4.77
N SER A 234 33.95 -0.14 4.27
CA SER A 234 33.47 -1.48 4.59
C SER A 234 33.64 -1.88 6.07
N SER A 235 34.45 -1.14 6.84
CA SER A 235 34.90 -1.51 8.18
C SER A 235 34.71 -0.42 9.25
N SER A 236 34.62 0.85 8.86
CA SER A 236 34.57 1.98 9.79
C SER A 236 33.89 3.20 9.19
N CYS A 237 33.45 4.12 10.05
CA CYS A 237 32.98 5.44 9.68
C CYS A 237 33.84 6.51 10.34
N ARG A 238 34.15 7.57 9.60
CA ARG A 238 34.91 8.74 10.07
C ARG A 238 34.16 10.02 9.72
N VAL A 239 34.37 11.04 10.54
CA VAL A 239 33.83 12.38 10.30
C VAL A 239 34.79 13.15 9.40
N VAL A 240 34.26 13.76 8.34
CA VAL A 240 34.97 14.59 7.38
C VAL A 240 34.32 15.97 7.37
N GLN A 241 35.14 17.03 7.41
CA GLN A 241 34.63 18.39 7.29
C GLN A 241 34.41 18.78 5.84
N ILE A 242 33.27 19.40 5.56
CA ILE A 242 32.90 19.97 4.27
C ILE A 242 32.79 21.47 4.46
N THR A 243 33.63 22.22 3.77
CA THR A 243 33.60 23.68 3.76
C THR A 243 32.68 24.20 2.67
N GLY A 244 31.81 25.15 3.00
CA GLY A 244 30.88 25.75 2.02
C GLY A 244 29.86 24.78 1.39
N GLY A 245 29.49 23.71 2.10
CA GLY A 245 28.49 22.75 1.64
C GLY A 245 27.07 23.32 1.68
N GLN A 246 26.29 23.08 0.62
CA GLN A 246 24.86 23.41 0.55
C GLN A 246 24.02 22.15 0.82
N PHE A 247 23.55 22.03 2.07
CA PHE A 247 22.78 20.89 2.54
C PHE A 247 21.45 21.35 3.12
N VAL A 248 20.39 20.59 2.83
CA VAL A 248 19.04 20.80 3.36
C VAL A 248 18.67 19.64 4.27
N PRO A 249 18.37 19.87 5.56
CA PRO A 249 17.85 18.83 6.44
C PRO A 249 16.51 18.26 5.93
N VAL A 250 16.45 16.93 5.74
CA VAL A 250 15.30 16.24 5.13
C VAL A 250 14.17 16.04 6.15
N ALA A 251 14.52 15.78 7.42
CA ALA A 251 13.57 15.48 8.49
C ALA A 251 12.41 16.50 8.63
N PRO A 252 12.63 17.84 8.70
CA PRO A 252 11.53 18.80 8.84
C PRO A 252 10.58 18.82 7.62
N ILE A 253 11.10 18.56 6.43
CA ILE A 253 10.30 18.56 5.20
C ILE A 253 9.42 17.31 5.17
N LEU A 254 9.98 16.13 5.47
CA LEU A 254 9.23 14.88 5.52
C LEU A 254 8.30 14.77 6.73
N ALA A 255 8.60 15.45 7.84
CA ALA A 255 7.70 15.55 8.97
C ALA A 255 6.35 16.19 8.59
N SER A 256 6.34 17.11 7.60
CA SER A 256 5.09 17.66 7.07
C SER A 256 4.26 16.63 6.28
N ALA A 257 4.90 15.56 5.79
CA ALA A 257 4.25 14.41 5.18
C ALA A 257 3.98 13.26 6.19
N GLY A 258 4.25 13.48 7.48
CA GLY A 258 4.07 12.49 8.55
C GLY A 258 5.16 11.42 8.64
N PHE A 259 6.25 11.54 7.89
CA PHE A 259 7.39 10.61 7.95
C PHE A 259 8.48 11.15 8.88
N TYR A 260 8.88 10.32 9.84
CA TYR A 260 9.87 10.67 10.85
C TYR A 260 11.04 9.70 10.81
N SER A 261 12.25 10.24 10.97
CA SER A 261 13.45 9.44 11.18
C SER A 261 13.48 8.86 12.60
N PRO A 262 14.13 7.72 12.83
CA PRO A 262 14.34 7.20 14.18
C PRO A 262 15.06 8.23 15.04
N THR A 263 14.62 8.36 16.29
CA THR A 263 15.18 9.30 17.27
C THR A 263 15.61 8.53 18.52
N PRO A 264 16.90 8.51 18.88
CA PRO A 264 18.03 9.11 18.17
C PRO A 264 18.31 8.42 16.83
N LEU A 265 18.92 9.15 15.89
CA LEU A 265 19.33 8.58 14.61
C LEU A 265 20.46 7.57 14.87
N PRO A 266 20.33 6.30 14.44
CA PRO A 266 21.37 5.30 14.64
C PRO A 266 22.58 5.68 13.78
N GLU A 267 23.74 5.81 14.40
CA GLU A 267 24.95 6.15 13.66
C GLU A 267 25.46 4.91 12.89
N PRO A 268 25.72 5.02 11.58
CA PRO A 268 26.30 3.93 10.81
C PRO A 268 27.70 3.59 11.33
N VAL A 269 27.97 2.29 11.39
CA VAL A 269 29.29 1.75 11.76
C VAL A 269 30.11 1.40 10.52
N THR A 270 29.39 1.02 9.45
CA THR A 270 29.95 0.66 8.14
C THR A 270 29.04 1.16 7.04
N ILE A 271 29.52 1.12 5.80
CA ILE A 271 28.71 1.43 4.60
C ILE A 271 27.48 0.53 4.43
N LEU A 272 27.45 -0.64 5.06
CA LEU A 272 26.32 -1.57 5.01
C LEU A 272 25.24 -1.28 6.07
N SER A 273 25.48 -0.33 6.97
CA SER A 273 24.51 0.07 7.98
C SER A 273 23.36 0.85 7.32
N THR A 274 22.17 0.25 7.26
CA THR A 274 20.98 0.85 6.62
C THR A 274 19.93 1.36 7.62
N GLU A 275 20.09 1.12 8.92
CA GLU A 275 19.08 1.48 9.93
C GLU A 275 18.75 2.99 9.95
N TRP A 276 19.74 3.85 9.65
CA TRP A 276 19.55 5.30 9.59
C TRP A 276 18.68 5.77 8.41
N THR A 277 18.53 4.94 7.38
CA THR A 277 17.75 5.29 6.18
C THR A 277 16.24 5.20 6.40
N ARG A 278 15.81 4.56 7.49
CA ARG A 278 14.41 4.25 7.73
C ARG A 278 13.61 5.49 8.13
N LEU A 279 12.43 5.63 7.57
CA LEU A 279 11.47 6.68 7.85
C LEU A 279 10.11 6.03 8.12
N THR A 280 9.54 6.30 9.29
CA THR A 280 8.27 5.70 9.73
C THR A 280 7.17 6.73 9.83
N ASN A 281 5.96 6.37 9.39
CA ASN A 281 4.77 7.18 9.53
C ASN A 281 3.80 6.57 10.56
N CYS A 282 3.82 7.15 11.76
CA CYS A 282 2.95 6.78 12.87
C CYS A 282 1.72 7.71 12.98
N THR A 283 1.49 8.58 12.00
CA THR A 283 0.35 9.51 12.01
C THR A 283 -0.96 8.71 12.00
N GLY A 284 -1.85 9.04 12.93
CA GLY A 284 -3.14 8.35 13.10
C GLY A 284 -3.10 7.08 13.95
N LEU A 285 -1.92 6.57 14.33
CA LEU A 285 -1.81 5.44 15.25
C LEU A 285 -1.95 5.92 16.69
N ILE A 286 -3.01 5.48 17.38
CA ILE A 286 -3.31 5.87 18.75
C ILE A 286 -2.93 4.73 19.70
N ARG A 287 -2.04 5.04 20.65
CA ARG A 287 -1.58 4.10 21.68
C ARG A 287 -2.75 3.46 22.42
N GLY A 288 -2.76 2.14 22.49
CA GLY A 288 -3.77 1.32 23.17
C GLY A 288 -5.14 1.26 22.48
N LYS A 289 -5.31 1.90 21.30
CA LYS A 289 -6.59 1.91 20.58
C LYS A 289 -6.47 1.31 19.18
N THR A 290 -5.43 1.64 18.44
CA THR A 290 -5.27 1.15 17.06
C THR A 290 -4.89 -0.32 17.09
N LYS A 291 -5.73 -1.16 16.46
CA LYS A 291 -5.46 -2.59 16.29
C LYS A 291 -4.75 -2.85 14.97
N LEU A 292 -3.94 -3.91 14.95
CA LEU A 292 -3.26 -4.34 13.72
C LEU A 292 -4.27 -4.78 12.65
N GLY A 293 -5.34 -5.48 13.04
CA GLY A 293 -6.40 -5.91 12.11
C GLY A 293 -7.02 -4.74 11.35
N ASP A 294 -7.43 -3.70 12.07
CA ASP A 294 -8.06 -2.50 11.48
C ASP A 294 -7.13 -1.78 10.47
N GLU A 295 -5.82 -1.82 10.68
CA GLU A 295 -4.84 -1.25 9.73
C GLU A 295 -4.57 -2.19 8.53
N LEU A 296 -4.60 -3.50 8.74
CA LEU A 296 -4.44 -4.48 7.66
C LEU A 296 -5.65 -4.47 6.72
N GLU A 297 -6.86 -4.40 7.26
CA GLU A 297 -8.11 -4.34 6.49
C GLU A 297 -8.21 -3.09 5.60
N GLN A 298 -7.46 -2.03 5.93
CA GLN A 298 -7.39 -0.85 5.06
C GLN A 298 -6.65 -1.13 3.76
N LEU A 299 -5.70 -2.07 3.73
CA LEU A 299 -4.78 -2.29 2.61
C LEU A 299 -4.95 -3.66 1.92
N TYR A 300 -5.40 -4.67 2.65
CA TYR A 300 -5.49 -6.06 2.22
C TYR A 300 -6.90 -6.60 2.38
N ASP A 301 -7.25 -7.59 1.55
CA ASP A 301 -8.52 -8.28 1.70
C ASP A 301 -8.47 -9.26 2.89
N THR A 302 -9.62 -9.48 3.51
CA THR A 302 -9.86 -10.45 4.59
C THR A 302 -9.31 -11.84 4.27
N ALA A 303 -9.44 -12.31 3.03
CA ALA A 303 -8.89 -13.58 2.58
C ALA A 303 -7.35 -13.60 2.58
N GLU A 304 -6.71 -12.50 2.15
CA GLU A 304 -5.25 -12.37 2.17
C GLU A 304 -4.72 -12.29 3.60
N ILE A 305 -5.42 -11.57 4.47
CA ILE A 305 -5.09 -11.46 5.90
C ILE A 305 -5.20 -12.84 6.57
N GLY A 306 -6.30 -13.56 6.35
CA GLY A 306 -6.53 -14.90 6.90
C GLY A 306 -5.52 -15.95 6.41
N ALA A 307 -5.01 -15.80 5.19
CA ALA A 307 -3.96 -16.66 4.64
C ALA A 307 -2.53 -16.26 5.08
N SER A 308 -2.38 -15.16 5.83
CA SER A 308 -1.08 -14.62 6.26
C SER A 308 -0.68 -15.02 7.67
N VAL A 309 0.61 -14.85 8.00
CA VAL A 309 1.12 -15.02 9.39
C VAL A 309 0.41 -14.09 10.38
N PHE A 310 -0.11 -12.95 9.91
CA PHE A 310 -0.74 -11.93 10.76
C PHE A 310 -2.18 -12.27 11.18
N ALA A 311 -2.78 -13.35 10.65
CA ALA A 311 -4.12 -13.79 11.04
C ALA A 311 -4.26 -14.02 12.56
N THR A 312 -3.16 -14.40 13.23
CA THR A 312 -3.13 -14.62 14.69
C THR A 312 -2.86 -13.34 15.50
N MET A 313 -2.52 -12.24 14.84
CA MET A 313 -2.04 -10.99 15.45
C MET A 313 -3.04 -9.83 15.32
N LEU A 314 -4.25 -10.07 14.81
CA LEU A 314 -5.22 -9.00 14.49
C LEU A 314 -5.63 -8.16 15.70
N ASN A 315 -5.62 -8.76 16.89
CA ASN A 315 -5.97 -8.08 18.15
C ASN A 315 -4.78 -7.33 18.79
N TRP A 316 -3.59 -7.33 18.17
CA TRP A 316 -2.45 -6.60 18.71
C TRP A 316 -2.70 -5.11 18.67
N LEU A 317 -2.33 -4.42 19.74
CA LEU A 317 -2.55 -2.99 19.93
C LEU A 317 -1.26 -2.23 19.74
N TRP A 318 -1.36 -1.05 19.13
CA TRP A 318 -0.24 -0.12 19.03
C TRP A 318 0.18 0.39 20.41
N ASP A 319 1.44 0.20 20.79
CA ASP A 319 1.98 0.66 22.08
C ASP A 319 2.63 2.04 22.05
N GLY A 320 2.70 2.66 20.87
CA GLY A 320 3.44 3.90 20.61
C GLY A 320 4.68 3.71 19.72
N SER A 321 5.16 2.48 19.59
CA SER A 321 6.38 2.13 18.83
C SER A 321 6.21 0.88 17.97
N THR A 322 5.47 -0.12 18.46
CA THR A 322 5.20 -1.39 17.78
C THR A 322 3.79 -1.89 18.12
N PHE A 323 3.29 -2.88 17.38
CA PHE A 323 2.09 -3.60 17.80
C PHE A 323 2.46 -4.72 18.75
N VAL A 324 1.79 -4.78 19.90
CA VAL A 324 2.03 -5.77 20.95
C VAL A 324 0.76 -6.52 21.28
N LYS A 325 0.92 -7.74 21.80
CA LYS A 325 -0.21 -8.53 22.30
C LYS A 325 -0.90 -7.77 23.45
N PRO A 326 -2.24 -7.68 23.46
CA PRO A 326 -2.99 -7.12 24.58
C PRO A 326 -2.83 -7.95 25.85
#